data_AF-A0A0F4J0S5-F1
#
_entry.id   AF-A0A0F4J0S5-F1
#
_cell.length_a   1.000
_cell.length_b   1.000
_cell.length_c   1.000
_cell.angle_alpha   90.00
_cell.angle_beta   90.00
_cell.angle_gamma   90.00
#
_symmetry.space_group_name_H-M   'P 1'
#
loop_
_entity.id
_entity.type
_entity.pdbx_description
1 polymer ?
#
loop_
_entity_poly.entity_id
_entity_poly.type
_entity_poly.pdbx_seq_one_letter_code
_entity_poly.pdbx_strand_id
1 'polypeptide(L)'
;ARMVVAFAGGALAGWLVVRRERHPLVAHRGTVNHVQTLPRLRGRGIATALMNRVPQIARDEMGLERLGIAVRGGLGLEGFYRGLGWTEVGRWPGALRVAPGDDRDEILMSIVL
;
A
#
# COMPACT_ATOMS: atom_id res chain seq x y z
N ALA A 1 11.91 8.95 3.56
CA ALA A 1 10.74 8.07 3.78
C ALA A 1 9.80 8.76 4.75
N ARG A 2 8.50 8.44 4.72
CA ARG A 2 7.52 8.88 5.71
C ARG A 2 6.80 7.66 6.28
N MET A 3 6.49 7.70 7.57
CA MET A 3 5.60 6.74 8.22
C MET A 3 4.29 7.44 8.53
N VAL A 4 3.18 6.85 8.12
CA VAL A 4 1.84 7.39 8.38
C VAL A 4 1.19 6.49 9.41
N VAL A 5 0.64 7.09 10.46
CA VAL A 5 0.07 6.37 11.60
C VAL A 5 -1.38 6.80 11.78
N ALA A 6 -2.25 5.83 11.99
CA ALA A 6 -3.65 6.07 12.33
C ALA A 6 -3.87 5.79 13.82
N PHE A 7 -4.60 6.66 14.48
CA PHE A 7 -5.06 6.50 15.86
C PHE A 7 -6.58 6.38 15.89
N ALA A 8 -7.09 5.56 16.80
CA ALA A 8 -8.52 5.42 17.08
C ALA A 8 -8.72 5.38 18.60
N GLY A 9 -9.45 6.36 19.14
CA GLY A 9 -9.65 6.49 20.59
C GLY A 9 -8.34 6.62 21.37
N GLY A 10 -7.36 7.35 20.82
CA GLY A 10 -6.04 7.54 21.44
C GLY A 10 -5.07 6.35 21.31
N ALA A 11 -5.53 5.19 20.83
CA ALA A 11 -4.67 4.03 20.61
C ALA A 11 -4.16 3.96 19.16
N LEU A 12 -2.91 3.52 18.99
CA LEU A 12 -2.36 3.15 17.67
C LEU A 12 -3.28 2.11 17.02
N ALA A 13 -3.77 2.39 15.82
CA ALA A 13 -4.79 1.59 15.14
C ALA A 13 -4.28 0.95 13.83
N GLY A 14 -3.28 1.58 13.20
CA GLY A 14 -2.63 1.08 12.00
C GLY A 14 -1.51 2.00 11.54
N TRP A 15 -0.73 1.54 10.58
CA TRP A 15 0.35 2.32 9.99
C TRP A 15 0.62 1.88 8.55
N LEU A 16 1.37 2.73 7.83
CA LEU A 16 2.04 2.38 6.59
C LEU A 16 3.35 3.17 6.46
N VAL A 17 4.19 2.76 5.51
CA VAL A 17 5.43 3.46 5.18
C VAL A 17 5.43 3.79 3.69
N VAL A 18 5.76 5.03 3.35
CA VAL A 18 6.02 5.44 1.97
C VAL A 18 7.50 5.80 1.80
N ARG A 19 8.10 5.28 0.73
CA ARG A 19 9.53 5.49 0.41
C ARG A 19 9.64 5.98 -1.03
N ARG A 20 10.52 6.96 -1.25
CA ARG A 20 10.91 7.40 -2.60
C ARG A 20 11.85 6.36 -3.20
N GLU A 21 11.68 6.08 -4.49
CA GLU A 21 12.62 5.26 -5.24
C GLU A 21 14.00 5.95 -5.32
N ARG A 22 15.08 5.18 -5.20
CA ARG A 22 16.43 5.75 -5.11
C ARG A 22 17.07 6.01 -6.48
N HIS A 23 16.65 5.27 -7.50
CA HIS A 23 17.26 5.37 -8.81
C HIS A 23 16.77 6.64 -9.54
N PRO A 24 17.67 7.48 -10.11
CA PRO A 24 17.30 8.79 -10.65
C PRO A 24 16.18 8.76 -11.69
N LEU A 25 16.19 7.78 -12.60
CA LEU A 25 15.16 7.61 -13.64
C LEU A 25 13.73 7.45 -13.09
N VAL A 26 13.61 7.09 -11.81
CA VAL A 26 12.35 6.71 -11.20
C VAL A 26 12.10 7.46 -9.89
N ALA A 27 12.93 8.45 -9.58
CA ALA A 27 12.90 9.19 -8.32
C ALA A 27 11.59 9.96 -8.13
N HIS A 28 10.84 10.27 -9.19
CA HIS A 28 9.49 10.86 -9.15
C HIS A 28 8.43 9.90 -8.58
N ARG A 29 8.77 8.64 -8.33
CA ARG A 29 7.87 7.58 -7.84
C ARG A 29 8.23 7.18 -6.40
N GLY A 30 7.26 6.59 -5.72
CA GLY A 30 7.50 5.93 -4.44
C GLY A 30 6.72 4.64 -4.27
N THR A 31 7.10 3.86 -3.27
CA THR A 31 6.44 2.61 -2.89
C THR A 31 5.75 2.76 -1.54
N VAL A 32 4.50 2.29 -1.44
CA VAL A 32 3.80 2.09 -0.18
C VAL A 32 4.08 0.67 0.30
N ASN A 33 4.49 0.54 1.57
CA ASN A 33 4.86 -0.72 2.20
C ASN A 33 4.21 -0.83 3.58
N HIS A 34 4.14 -2.06 4.10
CA HIS A 34 3.72 -2.35 5.48
C HIS A 34 2.39 -1.70 5.86
N VAL A 35 1.38 -1.75 4.99
CA VAL A 35 0.01 -1.33 5.34
C VAL A 35 -0.53 -2.33 6.37
N GLN A 36 -0.57 -1.92 7.63
CA GLN A 36 -0.95 -2.77 8.75
C GLN A 36 -2.06 -2.10 9.55
N THR A 37 -3.04 -2.90 9.97
CA THR A 37 -4.11 -2.47 10.88
C THR A 37 -4.22 -3.48 12.02
N LEU A 38 -4.50 -2.99 13.22
CA LEU A 38 -4.71 -3.86 14.37
C LEU A 38 -5.87 -4.83 14.09
N PRO A 39 -5.69 -6.15 14.26
CA PRO A 39 -6.73 -7.15 13.96
C PRO A 39 -8.07 -6.85 14.62
N ARG A 40 -8.06 -6.47 15.91
CA ARG A 40 -9.26 -6.13 16.69
C ARG A 40 -10.01 -4.87 16.21
N LEU A 41 -9.40 -4.06 15.35
CA LEU A 41 -10.00 -2.83 14.81
C LEU A 41 -10.29 -2.92 13.30
N ARG A 42 -10.14 -4.09 12.69
CA ARG A 42 -10.48 -4.30 11.27
C ARG A 42 -11.97 -4.05 11.01
N GLY A 43 -12.31 -3.76 9.75
CA GLY A 43 -13.68 -3.41 9.35
C GLY A 43 -14.11 -1.99 9.74
N ARG A 44 -13.26 -1.20 10.41
CA ARG A 44 -13.54 0.19 10.82
C ARG A 44 -13.00 1.26 9.87
N GLY A 45 -12.67 0.89 8.63
CA GLY A 45 -12.17 1.84 7.62
C GLY A 45 -10.75 2.40 7.86
N ILE A 46 -9.97 1.87 8.81
CA ILE A 46 -8.61 2.38 9.13
C ILE A 46 -7.68 2.27 7.92
N ALA A 47 -7.68 1.13 7.22
CA ALA A 47 -6.87 0.95 6.03
C ALA A 47 -7.27 1.92 4.92
N THR A 48 -8.58 2.12 4.73
CA THR A 48 -9.11 3.13 3.80
C THR A 48 -8.63 4.53 4.16
N ALA A 49 -8.70 4.93 5.42
CA ALA A 49 -8.22 6.25 5.87
C ALA A 49 -6.71 6.44 5.63
N LEU A 50 -5.89 5.43 5.94
CA LEU A 50 -4.46 5.44 5.67
C LEU A 50 -4.17 5.56 4.16
N MET A 51 -4.81 4.72 3.35
CA MET A 51 -4.61 4.68 1.90
C MET A 51 -5.17 5.92 1.18
N ASN A 52 -6.18 6.58 1.74
CA ASN A 52 -6.67 7.86 1.25
C ASN A 52 -5.80 9.03 1.67
N ARG A 53 -4.97 8.90 2.73
CA ARG A 53 -4.09 9.98 3.24
C ARG A 53 -2.67 9.94 2.64
N VAL A 54 -2.18 8.75 2.28
CA VAL A 54 -0.82 8.61 1.74
C VAL A 54 -0.60 9.35 0.41
N PRO A 55 -1.56 9.46 -0.53
CA PRO A 55 -1.37 10.19 -1.77
C PRO A 55 -1.08 11.68 -1.56
N GLN A 56 -1.76 12.33 -0.61
CA GLN A 56 -1.53 13.76 -0.29
C GLN A 56 -0.16 13.94 0.34
N ILE A 57 0.23 13.09 1.30
CA ILE A 57 1.59 13.16 1.91
C ILE A 57 2.66 12.96 0.84
N ALA A 58 2.47 12.00 -0.08
CA ALA A 58 3.43 11.72 -1.13
C ALA A 58 3.56 12.87 -2.14
N ARG A 59 2.46 13.52 -2.51
CA ARG A 59 2.49 14.68 -3.42
C ARG A 59 3.05 15.91 -2.71
N ASP A 60 2.43 16.31 -1.60
CA ASP A 60 2.59 17.63 -1.00
C ASP A 60 3.88 17.74 -0.19
N GLU A 61 4.28 16.67 0.52
CA GLU A 61 5.49 16.69 1.35
C GLU A 61 6.70 16.03 0.70
N MET A 62 6.45 15.11 -0.24
CA MET A 62 7.52 14.32 -0.85
C MET A 62 7.73 14.63 -2.31
N GLY A 63 6.92 15.46 -2.99
CA GLY A 63 7.10 15.78 -4.41
C GLY A 63 7.15 14.54 -5.30
N LEU A 64 6.31 13.56 -5.00
CA LEU A 64 6.12 12.36 -5.82
C LEU A 64 4.93 12.56 -6.75
N GLU A 65 4.98 11.89 -7.90
CA GLU A 65 3.95 11.94 -8.94
C GLU A 65 3.18 10.61 -9.06
N ARG A 66 3.73 9.53 -8.48
CA ARG A 66 3.16 8.19 -8.57
C ARG A 66 3.53 7.35 -7.36
N LEU A 67 2.59 6.52 -6.92
CA LEU A 67 2.86 5.45 -5.96
C LEU A 67 2.67 4.07 -6.59
N GLY A 68 3.45 3.12 -6.09
CA GLY A 68 3.32 1.69 -6.33
C GLY A 68 3.13 0.91 -5.03
N ILE A 69 2.51 -0.25 -5.11
CA ILE A 69 2.38 -1.21 -4.01
C ILE A 69 2.38 -2.63 -4.58
N ALA A 70 3.05 -3.55 -3.90
CA ALA A 70 2.94 -4.98 -4.15
C ALA A 70 1.91 -5.58 -3.19
N VAL A 71 0.90 -6.24 -3.76
CA VAL A 71 -0.21 -6.85 -3.03
C VAL A 71 -0.13 -8.35 -3.21
N ARG A 72 -0.31 -9.08 -2.11
CA ARG A 72 -0.37 -10.54 -2.14
C ARG A 72 -1.74 -11.00 -2.64
N GLY A 73 -1.74 -11.81 -3.70
CA GLY A 73 -2.93 -12.43 -4.25
C GLY A 73 -3.58 -13.45 -3.32
N GLY A 74 -4.83 -13.79 -3.60
CA GLY A 74 -5.60 -14.79 -2.85
C GLY A 74 -6.23 -14.29 -1.54
N LEU A 75 -6.12 -13.00 -1.24
CA LEU A 75 -6.73 -12.36 -0.06
C LEU A 75 -7.90 -11.43 -0.42
N GLY A 76 -8.27 -11.33 -1.70
CA GLY A 76 -9.34 -10.45 -2.17
C GLY A 76 -9.06 -8.94 -2.01
N LEU A 77 -7.79 -8.57 -1.82
CA LEU A 77 -7.37 -7.19 -1.58
C LEU A 77 -7.38 -6.34 -2.86
N GLU A 78 -7.41 -6.97 -4.04
CA GLU A 78 -7.47 -6.29 -5.33
C GLU A 78 -8.70 -5.39 -5.42
N GLY A 79 -9.86 -5.88 -4.97
CA GLY A 79 -11.09 -5.10 -4.93
C GLY A 79 -11.00 -3.90 -3.99
N PHE A 80 -10.37 -4.09 -2.82
CA PHE A 80 -10.12 -3.00 -1.86
C PHE A 80 -9.26 -1.90 -2.50
N TYR A 81 -8.13 -2.24 -3.10
CA TYR A 81 -7.23 -1.23 -3.71
C TYR A 81 -7.87 -0.58 -4.95
N ARG A 82 -8.55 -1.34 -5.81
CA ARG A 82 -9.28 -0.79 -6.97
C ARG A 82 -10.35 0.21 -6.55
N GLY A 83 -11.10 -0.08 -5.49
CA GLY A 83 -12.09 0.84 -4.91
C GLY A 83 -11.48 2.16 -4.41
N LEU A 84 -10.17 2.21 -4.17
CA LEU A 84 -9.42 3.41 -3.77
C LEU A 84 -8.67 4.06 -4.94
N GLY A 85 -8.97 3.67 -6.18
CA GLY A 85 -8.37 4.26 -7.39
C GLY A 85 -7.01 3.68 -7.79
N TRP A 86 -6.57 2.57 -7.17
CA TRP A 86 -5.36 1.88 -7.58
C TRP A 86 -5.63 0.94 -8.76
N THR A 87 -4.72 0.93 -9.72
CA THR A 87 -4.82 0.10 -10.91
C THR A 87 -3.75 -0.99 -10.89
N GLU A 88 -4.12 -2.21 -11.26
CA GLU A 88 -3.18 -3.30 -11.47
C GLU A 88 -2.32 -3.00 -12.71
N VAL A 89 -0.99 -2.98 -12.54
CA VAL A 89 -0.01 -2.68 -13.61
C VAL A 89 0.88 -3.89 -13.93
N GLY A 90 0.77 -4.95 -13.15
CA GLY A 90 1.50 -6.19 -13.39
C GLY A 90 1.11 -7.25 -12.37
N ARG A 91 1.39 -8.50 -12.72
CA ARG A 91 1.15 -9.66 -11.88
C ARG A 91 2.24 -10.68 -12.13
N TRP A 92 2.85 -11.17 -11.07
CA TRP A 92 3.81 -12.27 -11.12
C TRP A 92 3.16 -13.51 -10.49
N PRO A 93 2.68 -14.46 -11.33
CA PRO A 93 2.02 -15.66 -10.84
C PRO A 93 2.94 -16.51 -9.96
N GLY A 94 2.44 -16.93 -8.80
CA GLY A 94 3.17 -17.83 -7.88
C GLY A 94 4.49 -17.29 -7.32
N ALA A 95 4.72 -15.96 -7.39
CA ALA A 95 5.97 -15.34 -6.96
C ALA A 95 6.23 -15.43 -5.45
N LEU A 96 5.17 -15.52 -4.64
CA LEU A 96 5.24 -15.43 -3.18
C LEU A 96 4.94 -16.80 -2.56
N ARG A 97 5.92 -17.39 -1.87
CA ARG A 97 5.69 -18.59 -1.06
C ARG A 97 5.35 -18.23 0.38
N VAL A 98 4.10 -18.40 0.79
CA VAL A 98 3.64 -18.08 2.15
C VAL A 98 3.86 -19.26 3.11
N ALA A 99 3.66 -20.48 2.60
CA ALA A 99 3.91 -21.75 3.26
C ALA A 99 4.20 -22.82 2.19
N PRO A 100 4.69 -24.02 2.54
CA PRO A 100 4.88 -25.11 1.57
C PRO A 100 3.57 -25.40 0.81
N GLY A 101 3.60 -25.31 -0.52
CA GLY A 101 2.43 -25.49 -1.39
C GLY A 101 1.45 -24.31 -1.44
N ASP A 102 1.71 -23.23 -0.70
CA ASP A 102 0.91 -22.00 -0.68
C ASP A 102 1.63 -20.87 -1.42
N ASP A 103 1.73 -21.05 -2.74
CA ASP A 103 2.29 -20.05 -3.66
C ASP A 103 1.18 -19.08 -4.10
N ARG A 104 1.47 -17.78 -4.02
CA ARG A 104 0.54 -16.69 -4.31
C ARG A 104 1.14 -15.74 -5.31
N ASP A 105 0.28 -15.10 -6.08
CA ASP A 105 0.69 -14.04 -6.99
C ASP A 105 1.20 -12.82 -6.21
N GLU A 106 2.24 -12.19 -6.74
CA GLU A 106 2.55 -10.79 -6.42
C GLU A 106 1.85 -9.89 -7.44
N ILE A 107 0.97 -9.01 -6.96
CA ILE A 107 0.16 -8.12 -7.79
C ILE A 107 0.70 -6.71 -7.60
N LEU A 108 1.23 -6.14 -8.67
CA LEU A 108 1.76 -4.78 -8.68
C LEU A 108 0.63 -3.82 -9.01
N MET A 109 0.36 -2.89 -8.10
CA MET A 109 -0.65 -1.86 -8.29
C MET A 109 -0.04 -0.46 -8.22
N SER A 110 -0.62 0.49 -8.94
CA SER A 110 -0.14 1.88 -8.98
C SER A 110 -1.29 2.89 -8.96
N ILE A 111 -1.00 4.09 -8.46
CA ILE A 111 -1.86 5.25 -8.54
C ILE A 111 -1.04 6.49 -8.94
N VAL A 112 -1.62 7.35 -9.77
CA VAL A 112 -1.08 8.68 -10.09
C VAL A 112 -1.55 9.66 -9.02
N LEU A 113 -0.65 10.53 -8.55
CA LEU A 113 -0.92 11.53 -7.53
C LEU A 113 -1.36 12.84 -8.19
#